data_AF-A0A845XX76-F1
#
_entry.id   AF-A0A845XX76-F1
#
_cell.length_a   1.000
_cell.length_b   1.000
_cell.length_c   1.000
_cell.angle_alpha   90.00
_cell.angle_beta   90.00
_cell.angle_gamma   90.00
#
_symmetry.space_group_name_H-M   'P 1'
#
loop_
_entity.id
_entity.type
_entity.pdbx_description
1 polymer ?
#
loop_
_entity_poly.entity_id
_entity_poly.type
_entity_poly.pdbx_seq_one_letter_code
_entity_poly.pdbx_strand_id
1 'polypeptide(L)'
;MITSVLTQKKTPSQLQLYIPGTNCPLQSQVSLAKLTSFRVGGPAQWYVAPRSLEDLQASFQWAHYQKLPLTLLGAGSNLLVSDIGLPGLVICTRYLRHTHFDADTGRITASAGVPIARLAWQAAKRGWEGLEWAVGIPGTVGGAVVMNAGAHKSSTADLLFHTDVLSPDGSMAQLTSQDLGFSYRTSILQGSDRIVTQA
;
A
#
# COMPACT_ATOMS: atom_id res chain seq x y z
N MET A 1 -23.73 -14.96 -18.04
CA MET A 1 -23.89 -13.88 -19.04
C MET A 1 -22.67 -12.99 -18.96
N ILE A 2 -21.85 -13.00 -20.00
CA ILE A 2 -20.53 -12.34 -20.06
C ILE A 2 -20.68 -11.10 -20.96
N THR A 3 -20.60 -9.91 -20.37
CA THR A 3 -20.47 -8.61 -21.08
C THR A 3 -20.20 -7.54 -19.99
N SER A 4 -19.22 -6.64 -20.04
CA SER A 4 -18.45 -6.08 -21.14
C SER A 4 -17.12 -5.51 -20.59
N VAL A 5 -16.00 -5.81 -21.26
CA VAL A 5 -14.72 -5.09 -21.08
C VAL A 5 -14.64 -4.10 -22.23
N LEU A 6 -14.69 -2.81 -21.92
CA LEU A 6 -14.59 -1.74 -22.93
C LEU A 6 -13.15 -1.69 -23.45
N THR A 7 -12.97 -2.04 -24.71
CA THR A 7 -11.69 -1.99 -25.43
C THR A 7 -11.60 -0.68 -26.20
N GLN A 8 -10.67 0.21 -25.82
CA GLN A 8 -10.31 1.35 -26.67
C GLN A 8 -9.27 0.90 -27.71
N LYS A 9 -9.55 1.16 -28.99
CA LYS A 9 -8.73 0.78 -30.16
C LYS A 9 -7.37 1.49 -30.14
N LYS A 10 -6.29 0.73 -29.89
CA LYS A 10 -4.94 0.98 -30.41
C LYS A 10 -4.37 -0.36 -30.92
N THR A 11 -3.42 -0.29 -31.85
CA THR A 11 -2.65 -1.35 -32.57
C THR A 11 -2.46 -2.70 -31.84
N PRO A 12 -2.14 -3.82 -32.52
CA PRO A 12 -2.13 -5.19 -31.95
C PRO A 12 -0.97 -5.48 -30.95
N SER A 13 -0.66 -4.51 -30.09
CA SER A 13 0.10 -4.63 -28.86
C SER A 13 -0.89 -4.91 -27.71
N GLN A 14 -0.83 -6.09 -27.11
CA GLN A 14 -1.44 -6.50 -25.83
C GLN A 14 -2.66 -5.69 -25.37
N LEU A 15 -3.87 -6.27 -25.45
CA LEU A 15 -5.09 -5.72 -24.84
C LEU A 15 -4.81 -5.25 -23.40
N GLN A 16 -4.80 -3.92 -23.20
CA GLN A 16 -4.58 -3.32 -21.90
C GLN A 16 -5.90 -3.32 -21.14
N LEU A 17 -5.95 -4.08 -20.04
CA LEU A 17 -7.11 -4.13 -19.16
C LEU A 17 -7.00 -3.02 -18.11
N TYR A 18 -8.15 -2.56 -17.63
CA TYR A 18 -8.26 -1.53 -16.61
C TYR A 18 -9.28 -1.98 -15.56
N ILE A 19 -9.12 -1.47 -14.33
CA ILE A 19 -10.16 -1.60 -13.32
C ILE A 19 -11.42 -0.87 -13.83
N PRO A 20 -12.60 -1.50 -13.79
CA PRO A 20 -13.83 -0.87 -14.27
C PRO A 20 -14.09 0.47 -13.58
N GLY A 21 -14.41 1.50 -14.37
CA GLY A 21 -14.69 2.85 -13.87
C GLY A 21 -13.44 3.69 -13.58
N THR A 22 -12.22 3.21 -13.83
CA THR A 22 -10.99 3.97 -13.60
C THR A 22 -9.99 3.83 -14.75
N ASN A 23 -8.90 4.60 -14.68
CA ASN A 23 -7.74 4.49 -15.57
C ASN A 23 -6.60 3.66 -14.95
N CYS A 24 -6.87 2.93 -13.86
CA CYS A 24 -5.89 2.08 -13.19
C CYS A 24 -5.65 0.80 -14.01
N PRO A 25 -4.44 0.58 -14.57
CA PRO A 25 -4.16 -0.60 -15.37
C PRO A 25 -4.26 -1.89 -14.55
N LEU A 26 -4.97 -2.87 -15.10
CA LEU A 26 -5.06 -4.24 -14.59
C LEU A 26 -4.14 -5.14 -15.43
N GLN A 27 -3.19 -5.80 -14.79
CA GLN A 27 -2.18 -6.60 -15.46
C GLN A 27 -2.26 -8.05 -14.99
N SER A 28 -2.16 -9.01 -15.89
CA SER A 28 -2.05 -10.44 -15.54
C SER A 28 -0.60 -10.89 -15.51
N GLN A 29 -0.31 -11.91 -14.71
CA GLN A 29 0.97 -12.63 -14.68
C GLN A 29 2.20 -11.73 -14.42
N VAL A 30 2.03 -10.69 -13.61
CA VAL A 30 3.13 -9.78 -13.24
C VAL A 30 4.08 -10.50 -12.27
N SER A 31 5.33 -10.71 -12.66
CA SER A 31 6.36 -11.24 -11.77
C SER A 31 6.58 -10.31 -10.56
N LEU A 32 6.45 -10.87 -9.36
CA LEU A 32 6.63 -10.14 -8.12
C LEU A 32 8.11 -10.02 -7.71
N ALA A 33 9.02 -10.78 -8.33
CA ALA A 33 10.46 -10.67 -8.09
C ALA A 33 11.00 -9.25 -8.26
N LYS A 34 10.57 -8.50 -9.28
CA LYS A 34 11.02 -7.10 -9.46
C LYS A 34 10.42 -6.13 -8.43
N LEU A 35 9.51 -6.63 -7.60
CA LEU A 35 8.68 -5.86 -6.67
C LEU A 35 9.02 -6.14 -5.21
N THR A 36 9.97 -7.04 -4.95
CA THR A 36 10.47 -7.42 -3.63
C THR A 36 11.96 -7.13 -3.51
N SER A 37 12.43 -6.84 -2.29
CA SER A 37 13.85 -6.56 -2.02
C SER A 37 14.74 -7.78 -2.26
N PHE A 38 14.24 -8.98 -1.92
CA PHE A 38 14.94 -10.25 -2.14
C PHE A 38 15.02 -10.67 -3.60
N ARG A 39 14.30 -9.98 -4.51
CA ARG A 39 14.24 -10.31 -5.93
C ARG A 39 13.71 -11.71 -6.24
N VAL A 40 12.80 -12.18 -5.40
CA VAL A 40 12.09 -13.46 -5.56
C VAL A 40 10.58 -13.24 -5.59
N GLY A 41 9.85 -14.17 -6.20
CA GLY A 41 8.40 -14.09 -6.31
C GLY A 41 7.91 -14.38 -7.71
N GLY A 42 7.04 -15.38 -7.79
CA GLY A 42 6.34 -15.80 -8.99
C GLY A 42 5.32 -14.77 -9.48
N PRO A 43 4.50 -15.15 -10.48
CA PRO A 43 3.51 -14.26 -11.05
C PRO A 43 2.34 -13.99 -10.08
N ALA A 44 1.90 -12.74 -9.99
CA ALA A 44 0.55 -12.43 -9.52
C ALA A 44 -0.46 -12.80 -10.60
N GLN A 45 -1.56 -13.50 -10.25
CA GLN A 45 -2.64 -13.77 -11.18
C GLN A 45 -3.16 -12.47 -11.80
N TRP A 46 -3.48 -11.50 -10.94
CA TRP A 46 -3.77 -10.12 -11.31
C TRP A 46 -2.97 -9.14 -10.45
N TYR A 47 -2.63 -8.00 -11.03
CA TYR A 47 -1.85 -6.95 -10.41
C TYR A 47 -2.40 -5.57 -10.78
N VAL A 48 -2.49 -4.70 -9.78
CA VAL A 48 -2.79 -3.27 -9.94
C VAL A 48 -1.89 -2.41 -9.07
N ALA A 49 -1.69 -1.16 -9.50
CA ALA A 49 -0.94 -0.16 -8.73
C ALA A 49 -1.69 1.18 -8.70
N PRO A 50 -2.69 1.32 -7.80
CA PRO A 50 -3.51 2.52 -7.67
C PRO A 50 -2.70 3.80 -7.48
N ARG A 51 -3.16 4.90 -8.07
CA ARG A 51 -2.57 6.24 -7.92
C ARG A 51 -3.39 7.17 -7.05
N SER A 52 -4.66 6.84 -6.82
CA SER A 52 -5.58 7.60 -5.97
C SER A 52 -6.40 6.68 -5.07
N LEU A 53 -7.16 7.28 -4.16
CA LEU A 53 -8.09 6.54 -3.29
C LEU A 53 -9.22 5.90 -4.11
N GLU A 54 -9.70 6.59 -5.14
CA GLU A 54 -10.75 6.10 -6.04
C GLU A 54 -10.28 4.85 -6.81
N ASP A 55 -9.05 4.87 -7.34
CA ASP A 55 -8.43 3.70 -7.98
C ASP A 55 -8.34 2.51 -7.02
N LEU A 56 -7.99 2.77 -5.76
CA LEU A 56 -7.84 1.76 -4.72
C LEU A 56 -9.21 1.16 -4.35
N GLN A 57 -10.21 2.00 -4.10
CA GLN A 57 -11.58 1.57 -3.79
C GLN A 57 -12.19 0.76 -4.94
N ALA A 58 -12.03 1.22 -6.19
CA ALA A 58 -12.50 0.48 -7.36
C ALA A 58 -11.79 -0.88 -7.51
N SER A 59 -10.50 -0.97 -7.16
CA SER A 59 -9.75 -2.24 -7.17
C SER A 59 -10.29 -3.24 -6.13
N PHE A 60 -10.62 -2.76 -4.92
CA PHE A 60 -11.25 -3.56 -3.87
C PHE A 60 -12.63 -4.07 -4.30
N GLN A 61 -13.48 -3.16 -4.80
CA GLN A 61 -14.82 -3.51 -5.29
C GLN A 61 -14.76 -4.54 -6.43
N TRP A 62 -13.83 -4.37 -7.36
CA TRP A 62 -13.65 -5.32 -8.46
C TRP A 62 -13.22 -6.70 -7.95
N ALA A 63 -12.23 -6.78 -7.05
CA ALA A 63 -11.81 -8.06 -6.48
C ALA A 63 -12.94 -8.75 -5.70
N HIS A 64 -13.71 -7.99 -4.92
CA HIS A 64 -14.87 -8.49 -4.19
C HIS A 64 -15.93 -9.05 -5.16
N TYR A 65 -16.29 -8.30 -6.21
CA TYR A 65 -17.26 -8.74 -7.22
C TYR A 65 -16.80 -10.00 -7.96
N GLN A 66 -15.51 -10.11 -8.26
CA GLN A 66 -14.91 -11.27 -8.92
C GLN A 66 -14.62 -12.43 -7.95
N LYS A 67 -14.87 -12.26 -6.64
CA LYS A 67 -14.56 -13.23 -5.57
C LYS A 67 -13.07 -13.65 -5.58
N LEU A 68 -12.18 -12.71 -5.84
CA LEU A 68 -10.74 -12.94 -5.87
C LEU A 68 -10.13 -12.71 -4.48
N PRO A 69 -9.20 -13.57 -4.03
CA PRO A 69 -8.41 -13.27 -2.83
C PRO A 69 -7.57 -12.01 -3.08
N LEU A 70 -7.43 -11.18 -2.05
CA LEU A 70 -6.63 -9.97 -2.09
C LEU A 70 -5.28 -10.19 -1.42
N THR A 71 -4.22 -9.66 -2.03
CA THR A 71 -2.92 -9.51 -1.35
C THR A 71 -2.45 -8.07 -1.46
N LEU A 72 -2.06 -7.50 -0.34
CA LEU A 72 -1.59 -6.12 -0.25
C LEU A 72 -0.07 -6.08 -0.33
N LEU A 73 0.47 -5.22 -1.19
CA LEU A 73 1.90 -5.10 -1.43
C LEU A 73 2.38 -3.66 -1.27
N GLY A 74 3.23 -3.41 -0.27
CA GLY A 74 3.97 -2.15 -0.14
C GLY A 74 5.19 -2.09 -1.07
N ALA A 75 6.36 -1.77 -0.49
CA ALA A 75 7.64 -1.83 -1.21
C ALA A 75 8.22 -3.25 -1.35
N GLY A 76 7.60 -4.26 -0.75
CA GLY A 76 8.12 -5.64 -0.75
C GLY A 76 9.45 -5.82 -0.02
N SER A 77 9.78 -4.93 0.93
CA SER A 77 11.05 -4.95 1.67
C SER A 77 11.13 -6.02 2.75
N ASN A 78 9.99 -6.58 3.16
CA ASN A 78 9.85 -7.57 4.22
C ASN A 78 8.98 -8.76 3.78
N LEU A 79 9.12 -9.19 2.51
CA LEU A 79 8.31 -10.27 1.94
C LEU A 79 9.20 -11.30 1.24
N LEU A 80 8.88 -12.57 1.45
CA LEU A 80 9.42 -13.71 0.70
C LEU A 80 8.28 -14.37 -0.06
N VAL A 81 8.12 -14.00 -1.34
CA VAL A 81 7.03 -14.50 -2.18
C VAL A 81 7.48 -15.78 -2.88
N SER A 82 6.65 -16.83 -2.84
CA SER A 82 6.89 -18.10 -3.53
C SER A 82 6.99 -17.93 -5.05
N ASP A 83 7.84 -18.72 -5.71
CA ASP A 83 7.97 -18.76 -7.17
C ASP A 83 6.72 -19.35 -7.87
N ILE A 84 5.86 -20.05 -7.12
CA ILE A 84 4.53 -20.50 -7.60
C ILE A 84 3.62 -19.29 -7.89
N GLY A 85 3.89 -18.13 -7.27
CA GLY A 85 3.11 -16.92 -7.46
C GLY A 85 1.95 -16.78 -6.46
N LEU A 86 1.09 -15.79 -6.71
CA LEU A 86 -0.04 -15.47 -5.84
C LEU A 86 -1.36 -15.51 -6.64
N PRO A 87 -2.40 -16.23 -6.15
CA PRO A 87 -3.72 -16.19 -6.76
C PRO A 87 -4.43 -14.85 -6.46
N GLY A 88 -5.49 -14.56 -7.22
CA GLY A 88 -6.32 -13.39 -7.02
C GLY A 88 -5.68 -12.08 -7.48
N LEU A 89 -5.92 -11.02 -6.72
CA LEU A 89 -5.45 -9.66 -7.05
C LEU A 89 -4.41 -9.18 -6.04
N VAL A 90 -3.23 -8.85 -6.55
CA VAL A 90 -2.21 -8.12 -5.81
C VAL A 90 -2.41 -6.62 -6.02
N ILE A 91 -2.71 -5.89 -4.95
CA ILE A 91 -2.82 -4.44 -4.95
C ILE A 91 -1.53 -3.86 -4.39
N CYS A 92 -0.79 -3.10 -5.20
CA CYS A 92 0.44 -2.48 -4.77
C CYS A 92 0.31 -0.97 -4.57
N THR A 93 0.56 -0.50 -3.36
CA THR A 93 0.39 0.92 -2.99
C THR A 93 1.50 1.83 -3.53
N ARG A 94 2.48 1.32 -4.27
CA ARG A 94 3.70 2.05 -4.66
C ARG A 94 3.48 3.39 -5.36
N TYR A 95 2.36 3.62 -6.01
CA TYR A 95 2.05 4.89 -6.68
C TYR A 95 1.05 5.77 -5.91
N LEU A 96 0.47 5.26 -4.81
CA LEU A 96 -0.35 6.03 -3.89
C LEU A 96 0.57 6.90 -3.01
N ARG A 97 0.99 8.04 -3.57
CA ARG A 97 2.03 8.91 -3.00
C ARG A 97 1.56 10.35 -2.93
N HIS A 98 0.94 10.71 -1.83
CA HIS A 98 0.68 12.08 -1.44
C HIS A 98 1.31 12.37 -0.07
N THR A 99 1.76 13.60 0.14
CA THR A 99 2.30 14.07 1.42
C THR A 99 1.85 15.50 1.67
N HIS A 100 1.29 15.76 2.84
CA HIS A 100 0.93 17.08 3.33
C HIS A 100 1.71 17.37 4.61
N PHE A 101 2.27 18.57 4.74
CA PHE A 101 3.01 19.02 5.91
C PHE A 101 2.30 20.25 6.46
N ASP A 102 1.76 20.11 7.67
CA ASP A 102 1.11 21.21 8.39
C ASP A 102 2.11 21.82 9.36
N ALA A 103 2.57 23.03 9.04
CA ALA A 103 3.59 23.73 9.83
C ALA A 103 3.04 24.32 11.13
N ASP A 104 1.74 24.56 11.23
CA ASP A 104 1.11 25.12 12.43
C ASP A 104 0.98 24.05 13.51
N THR A 105 0.70 22.80 13.11
CA THR A 105 0.53 21.68 14.03
C THR A 105 1.76 20.77 14.14
N GLY A 106 2.74 20.90 13.24
CA GLY A 106 3.89 20.01 13.15
C GLY A 106 3.54 18.60 12.67
N ARG A 107 2.39 18.43 12.00
CA ARG A 107 1.89 17.12 11.55
C ARG A 107 2.21 16.84 10.09
N ILE A 108 2.41 15.56 9.80
CA ILE A 108 2.61 15.05 8.45
C ILE A 108 1.47 14.09 8.17
N THR A 109 0.83 14.23 7.00
CA THR A 109 -0.07 13.21 6.46
C THR A 109 0.57 12.63 5.21
N ALA A 110 0.74 11.32 5.16
CA ALA A 110 1.42 10.61 4.08
C ALA A 110 0.65 9.37 3.64
N SER A 111 0.44 9.25 2.33
CA SER A 111 -0.19 8.06 1.76
C SER A 111 0.65 6.80 1.96
N ALA A 112 -0.02 5.65 1.98
CA ALA A 112 0.59 4.36 2.29
C ALA A 112 1.75 3.94 1.38
N GLY A 113 1.83 4.49 0.16
CA GLY A 113 2.89 4.23 -0.83
C GLY A 113 4.13 5.11 -0.70
N VAL A 114 4.13 6.11 0.19
CA VAL A 114 5.27 7.00 0.43
C VAL A 114 6.40 6.21 1.09
N PRO A 115 7.64 6.23 0.55
CA PRO A 115 8.77 5.59 1.22
C PRO A 115 9.06 6.26 2.57
N ILE A 116 9.14 5.49 3.65
CA ILE A 116 9.27 6.04 5.01
C ILE A 116 10.61 6.78 5.20
N ALA A 117 11.70 6.25 4.64
CA ALA A 117 13.00 6.93 4.63
C ALA A 117 12.94 8.29 3.91
N ARG A 118 12.19 8.40 2.81
CA ARG A 118 12.00 9.69 2.11
C ARG A 118 11.25 10.68 2.99
N LEU A 119 10.24 10.22 3.73
CA LEU A 119 9.46 11.06 4.65
C LEU A 119 10.34 11.60 5.78
N ALA A 120 11.18 10.76 6.38
CA ALA A 120 12.15 11.16 7.39
C ALA A 120 13.09 12.26 6.89
N TRP A 121 13.65 12.09 5.67
CA TRP A 121 14.48 13.12 5.04
C TRP A 121 13.73 14.43 4.78
N GLN A 122 12.44 14.37 4.42
CA GLN A 122 11.62 15.56 4.18
C GLN A 122 11.28 16.30 5.48
N ALA A 123 11.07 15.59 6.59
CA ALA A 123 10.87 16.16 7.91
C ALA A 123 12.17 16.84 8.41
N ALA A 124 13.31 16.15 8.32
CA ALA A 124 14.61 16.68 8.72
C ALA A 124 14.98 17.97 7.95
N LYS A 125 14.70 18.04 6.64
CA LYS A 125 14.91 19.26 5.84
C LYS A 125 14.08 20.47 6.28
N ARG A 126 13.00 20.25 7.02
CA ARG A 126 12.16 21.30 7.61
C ARG A 126 12.56 21.65 9.04
N GLY A 127 13.59 21.00 9.58
CA GLY A 127 13.97 21.12 10.99
C GLY A 127 13.00 20.45 11.94
N TRP A 128 12.21 19.47 11.48
CA TRP A 128 11.28 18.72 12.31
C TRP A 128 11.96 17.46 12.86
N GLU A 129 11.73 17.17 14.14
CA GLU A 129 12.22 15.99 14.84
C GLU A 129 11.18 14.84 14.86
N GLY A 130 11.62 13.64 15.21
CA GLY A 130 10.78 12.47 15.47
C GLY A 130 10.98 11.32 14.48
N LEU A 131 11.22 11.59 13.20
CA LEU A 131 11.37 10.54 12.17
C LEU A 131 12.82 10.07 11.93
N GLU A 132 13.77 10.46 12.78
CA GLU A 132 15.20 10.13 12.63
C GLU A 132 15.44 8.62 12.60
N TRP A 133 14.67 7.85 13.37
CA TRP A 133 14.76 6.40 13.40
C TRP A 133 14.47 5.74 12.04
N ALA A 134 13.75 6.42 11.15
CA ALA A 134 13.29 5.85 9.89
C ALA A 134 14.20 6.15 8.68
N VAL A 135 15.26 6.96 8.82
CA VAL A 135 16.09 7.45 7.70
C VAL A 135 16.73 6.33 6.86
N GLY A 136 16.95 5.15 7.44
CA GLY A 136 17.52 3.98 6.78
C GLY A 136 16.53 2.82 6.56
N ILE A 137 15.26 2.96 6.96
CA ILE A 137 14.32 1.84 6.93
C ILE A 137 13.72 1.68 5.52
N PRO A 138 13.92 0.53 4.86
CA PRO A 138 13.27 0.25 3.59
C PRO A 138 11.80 -0.05 3.82
N GLY A 139 10.92 0.44 2.94
CA GLY A 139 9.50 0.22 3.09
C GLY A 139 8.69 1.46 2.71
N THR A 140 7.40 1.38 2.98
CA THR A 140 6.47 2.50 2.83
C THR A 140 5.79 2.80 4.15
N VAL A 141 5.15 3.98 4.25
CA VAL A 141 4.35 4.40 5.40
C VAL A 141 3.32 3.33 5.77
N GLY A 142 2.58 2.79 4.80
CA GLY A 142 1.58 1.75 5.08
C GLY A 142 2.18 0.47 5.67
N GLY A 143 3.34 0.03 5.16
CA GLY A 143 4.04 -1.12 5.74
C GLY A 143 4.60 -0.81 7.14
N ALA A 144 5.04 0.42 7.37
CA ALA A 144 5.53 0.87 8.68
C ALA A 144 4.43 0.89 9.74
N VAL A 145 3.21 1.27 9.37
CA VAL A 145 2.02 1.17 10.23
C VAL A 145 1.72 -0.30 10.52
N VAL A 146 1.51 -1.15 9.50
CA VAL A 146 1.13 -2.57 9.71
C VAL A 146 2.13 -3.30 10.61
N MET A 147 3.42 -3.07 10.40
CA MET A 147 4.49 -3.80 11.07
C MET A 147 4.98 -3.15 12.36
N ASN A 148 4.39 -2.04 12.82
CA ASN A 148 4.99 -1.18 13.86
C ASN A 148 6.51 -1.05 13.65
N ALA A 149 6.90 -0.59 12.46
CA ALA A 149 8.31 -0.47 12.10
C ALA A 149 9.03 0.42 13.11
N GLY A 150 10.29 0.11 13.39
CA GLY A 150 11.05 0.86 14.39
C GLY A 150 12.51 0.52 14.35
N ALA A 151 13.34 1.46 14.75
CA ALA A 151 14.78 1.32 14.90
C ALA A 151 15.25 2.34 15.94
N HIS A 152 16.50 2.22 16.40
CA HIS A 152 17.12 3.21 17.28
C HIS A 152 16.26 3.60 18.51
N LYS A 153 15.55 2.62 19.09
CA LYS A 153 14.65 2.76 20.26
C LYS A 153 13.37 3.59 20.04
N SER A 154 12.98 3.82 18.79
CA SER A 154 11.69 4.40 18.43
C SER A 154 10.97 3.56 17.36
N SER A 155 9.69 3.83 17.13
CA SER A 155 8.78 3.09 16.29
C SER A 155 7.64 3.96 15.74
N THR A 156 6.89 3.42 14.79
CA THR A 156 5.67 4.06 14.27
C THR A 156 4.70 4.41 15.38
N ALA A 157 4.53 3.53 16.38
CA ALA A 157 3.61 3.74 17.49
C ALA A 157 3.90 5.00 18.32
N ASP A 158 5.17 5.43 18.39
CA ASP A 158 5.59 6.57 19.21
C ASP A 158 5.16 7.93 18.61
N LEU A 159 4.84 7.96 17.31
CA LEU A 159 4.59 9.21 16.57
C LEU A 159 3.26 9.21 15.81
N LEU A 160 2.66 8.05 15.59
CA LEU A 160 1.42 7.95 14.85
C LEU A 160 0.28 8.61 15.63
N PHE A 161 -0.34 9.62 15.00
CA PHE A 161 -1.54 10.25 15.53
C PHE A 161 -2.79 9.43 15.19
N HIS A 162 -2.98 9.11 13.90
CA HIS A 162 -3.96 8.13 13.42
C HIS A 162 -3.56 7.62 12.03
N THR A 163 -4.23 6.58 11.56
CA THR A 163 -4.16 6.09 10.19
C THR A 163 -5.55 5.85 9.63
N ASP A 164 -5.74 6.11 8.35
CA ASP A 164 -6.97 5.74 7.66
C ASP A 164 -6.77 4.39 6.99
N VAL A 165 -7.79 3.54 7.09
CA VAL A 165 -7.79 2.21 6.49
C VAL A 165 -9.07 1.96 5.69
N LEU A 166 -8.91 1.22 4.60
CA LEU A 166 -10.00 0.75 3.76
C LEU A 166 -10.23 -0.75 4.00
N SER A 167 -11.48 -1.12 4.24
CA SER A 167 -11.92 -2.52 4.42
C SER A 167 -12.43 -3.12 3.09
N PRO A 168 -12.53 -4.46 2.97
CA PRO A 168 -13.04 -5.14 1.76
C PRO A 168 -14.43 -4.72 1.30
N ASP A 169 -15.29 -4.35 2.24
CA ASP A 169 -16.65 -3.86 1.97
C ASP A 169 -16.68 -2.41 1.42
N GLY A 170 -15.52 -1.77 1.30
CA GLY A 170 -15.38 -0.39 0.84
C GLY A 170 -15.47 0.64 1.96
N SER A 171 -15.72 0.24 3.20
CA SER A 171 -15.78 1.16 4.34
C SER A 171 -14.41 1.72 4.69
N MET A 172 -14.40 3.00 5.04
CA MET A 172 -13.24 3.70 5.56
C MET A 172 -13.36 3.84 7.07
N ALA A 173 -12.25 3.67 7.78
CA ALA A 173 -12.19 3.95 9.20
C ALA A 173 -10.85 4.60 9.55
N GLN A 174 -10.88 5.44 10.57
CA GLN A 174 -9.69 6.02 11.17
C GLN A 174 -9.35 5.25 12.44
N LEU A 175 -8.07 4.88 12.59
CA LEU A 175 -7.56 4.15 13.74
C LEU A 175 -6.43 4.93 14.40
N THR A 176 -6.51 5.12 15.70
CA THR A 176 -5.42 5.66 16.52
C THR A 176 -4.40 4.57 16.86
N SER A 177 -3.27 4.97 17.45
CA SER A 177 -2.29 4.03 17.99
C SER A 177 -2.87 3.07 19.03
N GLN A 178 -3.88 3.51 19.80
CA GLN A 178 -4.58 2.65 20.76
C GLN A 178 -5.45 1.61 20.05
N ASP A 179 -6.20 2.01 19.02
CA ASP A 179 -7.03 1.10 18.22
C ASP A 179 -6.19 0.05 17.49
N LEU A 180 -4.98 0.41 17.08
CA LEU A 180 -4.07 -0.48 16.35
C LEU A 180 -3.43 -1.58 17.22
N GLY A 181 -3.50 -1.44 18.56
CA GLY A 181 -2.99 -2.43 19.50
C GLY A 181 -1.52 -2.77 19.27
N PHE A 182 -0.69 -1.74 19.04
CA PHE A 182 0.71 -1.95 18.69
C PHE A 182 1.48 -2.76 19.75
N SER A 183 2.29 -3.70 19.29
CA SER A 183 3.37 -4.30 20.09
C SER A 183 4.60 -4.52 19.22
N TYR A 184 5.61 -5.24 19.71
CA TYR A 184 6.87 -5.38 19.00
C TYR A 184 6.65 -6.04 17.63
N ARG A 185 6.84 -5.25 16.57
CA ARG A 185 6.73 -5.65 15.17
C ARG A 185 5.35 -6.14 14.72
N THR A 186 4.28 -5.69 15.38
CA THR A 186 2.92 -6.14 15.07
C THR A 186 1.86 -5.09 15.41
N SER A 187 0.71 -5.23 14.76
CA SER A 187 -0.53 -4.46 14.94
C SER A 187 -1.71 -5.35 14.56
N ILE A 188 -2.94 -4.93 14.88
CA ILE A 188 -4.15 -5.66 14.46
C ILE A 188 -4.33 -5.73 12.93
N LEU A 189 -3.58 -4.93 12.17
CA LEU A 189 -3.66 -4.94 10.70
C LEU A 189 -2.87 -6.10 10.09
N GLN A 190 -1.94 -6.70 10.83
CA GLN A 190 -1.16 -7.84 10.35
C GLN A 190 -2.07 -9.06 10.17
N GLY A 191 -2.15 -9.57 8.94
CA GLY A 191 -3.05 -10.68 8.59
C GLY A 191 -4.51 -10.26 8.40
N SER A 192 -4.85 -8.98 8.57
CA SER A 192 -6.17 -8.46 8.22
C SER A 192 -6.31 -8.23 6.72
N ASP A 193 -7.55 -8.04 6.27
CA ASP A 193 -7.93 -7.67 4.91
C ASP A 193 -8.06 -6.15 4.70
N ARG A 194 -7.72 -5.37 5.72
CA ARG A 194 -7.75 -3.90 5.71
C ARG A 194 -6.43 -3.34 5.20
N ILE A 195 -6.50 -2.34 4.32
CA ILE A 195 -5.32 -1.65 3.80
C ILE A 195 -5.18 -0.27 4.42
N VAL A 196 -3.98 0.09 4.85
CA VAL A 196 -3.64 1.48 5.18
C VAL A 196 -3.69 2.32 3.90
N THR A 197 -4.44 3.42 3.90
CA THR A 197 -4.49 4.37 2.78
C THR A 197 -3.58 5.56 3.03
N GLN A 198 -3.53 6.06 4.28
CA GLN A 198 -2.65 7.12 4.75
C GLN A 198 -2.45 7.06 6.27
N ALA A 199 -1.44 7.78 6.74
CA ALA A 199 -1.10 7.96 8.15
C ALA A 199 -0.46 9.33 8.38
#